data_AF-A0A094GB46-F1
#
_entry.id   AF-A0A094GB46-F1
#
_cell.length_a   1.000
_cell.length_b   1.000
_cell.length_c   1.000
_cell.angle_alpha   90.00
_cell.angle_beta   90.00
_cell.angle_gamma   90.00
#
_symmetry.space_group_name_H-M   'P 1'
#
loop_
_entity.id
_entity.type
_entity.pdbx_description
1 polymer ?
#
loop_
_entity_poly.entity_id
_entity_poly.type
_entity_poly.pdbx_seq_one_letter_code
_entity_poly.pdbx_strand_id
1 'polypeptide(L)'
;MPEATILTNPPGNSKGSSTVCLDIPSPWLMESESSDSTLKITFRATSAEQPFSLEYSCLLTSAPIPQFCSSTGQVTSFDILPPPSPPQPHHHKPDTDLLSGDIPPSPQSWFLPASFFTLRSIRSNCAQSFNGRYGMTHMVIQELNPELLVPVALFYLILRGLDTIEDDMTIPLEDKEPILRDFHNIMEKDGWNFDGNGPDEKDRGLLVDFDVVIAEYKKVKPVYQSIIKDITDKMGNGMADYANNAEHNVNGVNTIKDYELYCHYVAGLVGDGLTRLFVESGLANPALLKRPHLSESMGQFLQKTNIIRDIREDFDDKRRFWPKEIWSKHVEKFEDLFKPENQESALACSSEMVLNSLRHADECLFYLAGIKDQSVFNFTAIPQAMAIATLELVFQNPKIFHQNIKITKGDACELMIQSTQNLRIVCGVFKTYTRKIAKKNSPKDPNFLEISIACGKIEQFIESIYPSQDPKAATLAVTEPTKEEAAQKAEATTDVVYLMAAVLGTLFIISFLMIGGAYLAGARFDIAYQELRQGKLFASRESSLPQGDHVEL
;
A
#
# COMPACT_ATOMS: atom_id res chain seq x y z
N MET A 1 -14.20 -2.70 -14.10
CA MET A 1 -15.67 -2.78 -13.86
C MET A 1 -16.09 -1.44 -13.28
N PRO A 2 -17.34 -0.99 -13.47
CA PRO A 2 -17.88 0.15 -12.72
C PRO A 2 -17.92 -0.19 -11.23
N GLU A 3 -17.69 0.80 -10.36
CA GLU A 3 -17.85 0.63 -8.91
C GLU A 3 -19.33 0.79 -8.53
N ALA A 4 -19.92 -0.26 -7.96
CA ALA A 4 -21.32 -0.25 -7.51
C ALA A 4 -21.42 0.14 -6.03
N THR A 5 -21.58 1.43 -5.75
CA THR A 5 -21.72 1.94 -4.38
C THR A 5 -23.12 1.68 -3.83
N ILE A 6 -23.25 0.69 -2.94
CA ILE A 6 -24.52 0.37 -2.27
C ILE A 6 -24.76 1.37 -1.13
N LEU A 7 -25.63 2.35 -1.36
CA LEU A 7 -26.09 3.29 -0.33
C LEU A 7 -27.25 2.68 0.48
N THR A 8 -26.98 2.31 1.74
CA THR A 8 -28.02 1.96 2.71
C THR A 8 -28.43 3.18 3.52
N ASN A 9 -29.75 3.43 3.64
CA ASN A 9 -30.26 4.52 4.48
C ASN A 9 -29.98 4.27 5.97
N PRO A 10 -29.74 5.32 6.77
CA PRO A 10 -29.49 5.19 8.21
C PRO A 10 -30.70 4.60 8.97
N PRO A 11 -30.47 3.94 10.13
CA PRO A 11 -31.50 3.17 10.83
C PRO A 11 -32.52 4.09 11.52
N GLY A 12 -33.56 4.51 10.78
CA GLY A 12 -34.45 5.60 11.23
C GLY A 12 -35.91 5.54 10.79
N ASN A 13 -36.40 4.46 10.16
CA ASN A 13 -37.85 4.25 10.01
C ASN A 13 -38.22 2.78 9.77
N SER A 14 -39.32 2.32 10.38
CA SER A 14 -39.84 0.97 10.15
C SER A 14 -40.97 0.99 9.11
N LYS A 15 -40.93 0.01 8.18
CA LYS A 15 -41.76 -0.09 6.95
C LYS A 15 -41.37 0.91 5.84
N GLY A 16 -40.48 0.46 4.96
CA GLY A 16 -40.16 1.08 3.67
C GLY A 16 -39.43 0.07 2.78
N SER A 17 -39.56 0.16 1.46
CA SER A 17 -38.86 -0.72 0.51
C SER A 17 -37.38 -0.34 0.37
N SER A 18 -36.50 -1.35 0.29
CA SER A 18 -35.07 -1.15 0.09
C SER A 18 -34.74 -0.79 -1.36
N THR A 19 -34.97 0.46 -1.77
CA THR A 19 -34.56 0.96 -3.09
C THR A 19 -33.04 0.91 -3.21
N VAL A 20 -32.53 0.31 -4.27
CA VAL A 20 -31.10 0.29 -4.62
C VAL A 20 -30.90 1.19 -5.84
N CYS A 21 -30.03 2.17 -5.74
CA CYS A 21 -29.61 3.02 -6.87
C CYS A 21 -28.25 2.56 -7.39
N LEU A 22 -28.07 2.57 -8.72
CA LEU A 22 -26.81 2.27 -9.39
C LEU A 22 -26.52 3.38 -10.39
N ASP A 23 -25.41 4.09 -10.21
CA ASP A 23 -24.90 5.02 -11.23
C ASP A 23 -24.21 4.22 -12.34
N ILE A 24 -24.73 4.34 -13.56
CA ILE A 24 -24.25 3.64 -14.75
C ILE A 24 -23.62 4.68 -15.68
N PRO A 25 -22.28 4.69 -15.86
CA PRO A 25 -21.65 5.61 -16.78
C PRO A 25 -21.96 5.23 -18.24
N SER A 26 -22.16 6.22 -19.10
CA SER A 26 -22.14 6.02 -20.56
C SER A 26 -20.81 5.36 -20.98
N PRO A 27 -20.79 4.42 -21.95
CA PRO A 27 -21.84 4.08 -22.90
C PRO A 27 -22.69 2.84 -22.53
N TRP A 28 -22.87 2.54 -21.25
CA TRP A 28 -23.54 1.32 -20.79
C TRP A 28 -25.05 1.50 -20.57
N LEU A 29 -25.82 0.52 -21.03
CA LEU A 29 -27.24 0.33 -20.70
C LEU A 29 -27.39 -0.89 -19.77
N MET A 30 -28.44 -0.89 -18.95
CA MET A 30 -28.79 -2.00 -18.05
C MET A 30 -30.20 -2.49 -18.35
N GLU A 31 -30.34 -3.79 -18.58
CA GLU A 31 -31.59 -4.52 -18.76
C GLU A 31 -31.76 -5.49 -17.57
N SER A 32 -32.95 -5.55 -16.97
CA SER A 32 -33.22 -6.39 -15.78
C SER A 32 -34.42 -7.31 -15.97
N GLU A 33 -34.27 -8.59 -15.64
CA GLU A 33 -35.29 -9.63 -15.75
C GLU A 33 -35.44 -10.37 -14.41
N SER A 34 -36.68 -10.58 -13.95
CA SER A 34 -36.98 -11.10 -12.61
C SER A 34 -37.94 -12.30 -12.66
N SER A 35 -37.59 -13.36 -11.94
CA SER A 35 -38.47 -14.50 -11.64
C SER A 35 -38.64 -14.67 -10.13
N ASP A 36 -39.50 -15.60 -9.69
CA ASP A 36 -39.92 -15.78 -8.28
C ASP A 36 -38.76 -16.00 -7.26
N SER A 37 -37.54 -16.28 -7.72
CA SER A 37 -36.35 -16.45 -6.86
C SER A 37 -35.03 -15.95 -7.46
N THR A 38 -35.04 -15.31 -8.64
CA THR A 38 -33.82 -14.91 -9.35
C THR A 38 -33.96 -13.52 -9.96
N LEU A 39 -32.92 -12.69 -9.83
CA LEU A 39 -32.80 -11.42 -10.55
C LEU A 39 -31.59 -11.48 -11.49
N LYS A 40 -31.83 -11.27 -12.79
CA LYS A 40 -30.82 -11.26 -13.84
C LYS A 40 -30.61 -9.82 -14.31
N ILE A 41 -29.35 -9.39 -14.36
CA ILE A 41 -28.98 -8.03 -14.76
C ILE A 41 -27.98 -8.14 -15.91
N THR A 42 -28.37 -7.63 -17.07
CA THR A 42 -27.53 -7.61 -18.28
C THR A 42 -27.05 -6.19 -18.55
N PHE A 43 -25.74 -6.04 -18.77
CA PHE A 43 -25.10 -4.78 -19.11
C PHE A 43 -24.66 -4.81 -20.58
N ARG A 44 -24.99 -3.75 -21.31
CA ARG A 44 -24.81 -3.67 -22.76
C ARG A 44 -24.17 -2.34 -23.13
N ALA A 45 -22.93 -2.38 -23.63
CA ALA A 45 -22.30 -1.20 -24.22
C ALA A 45 -22.93 -0.94 -25.60
N THR A 46 -23.24 0.33 -25.92
CA THR A 46 -23.92 0.69 -27.18
C THR A 46 -23.09 0.51 -28.46
N SER A 47 -21.86 0.01 -28.36
CA SER A 47 -20.94 -0.22 -29.49
C SER A 47 -20.30 -1.62 -29.54
N ALA A 48 -20.75 -2.58 -28.72
CA ALA A 48 -20.19 -3.94 -28.65
C ALA A 48 -21.15 -5.00 -29.21
N GLU A 49 -20.64 -5.93 -30.04
CA GLU A 49 -21.46 -6.97 -30.68
C GLU A 49 -21.96 -8.08 -29.74
N GLN A 50 -21.41 -8.20 -28.52
CA GLN A 50 -21.86 -9.17 -27.52
C GLN A 50 -22.17 -8.50 -26.16
N PRO A 51 -23.35 -8.76 -25.56
CA PRO A 51 -23.71 -8.26 -24.24
C PRO A 51 -23.06 -9.07 -23.10
N PHE A 52 -22.95 -8.48 -21.91
CA PHE A 52 -22.43 -9.14 -20.72
C PHE A 52 -23.52 -9.29 -19.65
N SER A 53 -23.80 -10.53 -19.24
CA SER A 53 -24.86 -10.83 -18.25
C SER A 53 -24.30 -11.28 -16.90
N LEU A 54 -24.87 -10.75 -15.82
CA LEU A 54 -24.67 -11.18 -14.44
C LEU A 54 -25.98 -11.77 -13.89
N GLU A 55 -25.94 -13.04 -13.50
CA GLU A 55 -27.04 -13.68 -12.78
C GLU A 55 -26.80 -13.60 -11.27
N TYR A 56 -27.76 -13.00 -10.54
CA TYR A 56 -27.76 -12.93 -9.09
C TYR A 56 -28.89 -13.80 -8.51
N SER A 57 -28.55 -15.03 -8.16
CA SER A 57 -29.43 -15.93 -7.39
C SER A 57 -29.49 -15.47 -5.94
N CYS A 58 -30.60 -14.85 -5.55
CA CYS A 58 -30.75 -14.25 -4.22
C CYS A 58 -31.49 -15.21 -3.28
N LEU A 59 -30.75 -15.93 -2.42
CA LEU A 59 -31.31 -16.75 -1.34
C LEU A 59 -31.87 -15.89 -0.19
N LEU A 60 -32.93 -15.13 -0.48
CA LEU A 60 -33.65 -14.32 0.50
C LEU A 60 -34.96 -14.99 0.91
N THR A 61 -35.00 -15.49 2.15
CA THR A 61 -36.23 -15.91 2.80
C THR A 61 -37.15 -14.72 3.04
N SER A 62 -38.28 -14.67 2.32
CA SER A 62 -39.46 -13.82 2.61
C SER A 62 -39.19 -12.31 2.76
N ALA A 63 -38.72 -11.65 1.69
CA ALA A 63 -38.78 -10.21 1.53
C ALA A 63 -39.20 -9.85 0.08
N PRO A 64 -39.98 -8.77 -0.15
CA PRO A 64 -40.44 -8.39 -1.49
C PRO A 64 -39.33 -7.77 -2.34
N ILE A 65 -39.42 -7.99 -3.66
CA ILE A 65 -38.46 -7.51 -4.66
C ILE A 65 -38.47 -5.96 -4.71
N PRO A 66 -37.31 -5.28 -4.72
CA PRO A 66 -37.23 -3.82 -4.77
C PRO A 66 -37.50 -3.26 -6.18
N GLN A 67 -38.09 -2.07 -6.25
CA GLN A 67 -38.21 -1.29 -7.47
C GLN A 67 -36.97 -0.43 -7.71
N PHE A 68 -36.62 -0.24 -8.98
CA PHE A 68 -35.51 0.60 -9.44
C PHE A 68 -36.04 1.76 -10.29
N CYS A 69 -35.42 2.94 -10.17
CA CYS A 69 -35.64 4.09 -11.06
C CYS A 69 -34.30 4.58 -11.59
N SER A 70 -34.22 4.93 -12.88
CA SER A 70 -33.07 5.63 -13.46
C SER A 70 -33.17 7.14 -13.26
N SER A 71 -32.02 7.82 -13.20
CA SER A 71 -31.92 9.28 -13.03
C SER A 71 -32.16 10.06 -14.34
N THR A 72 -32.30 9.39 -15.48
CA THR A 72 -32.66 9.96 -16.77
C THR A 72 -34.16 9.82 -17.03
N GLY A 73 -34.93 10.87 -16.70
CA GLY A 73 -36.39 10.84 -16.73
C GLY A 73 -36.99 10.76 -18.14
N GLN A 74 -37.21 9.54 -18.66
CA GLN A 74 -38.11 9.25 -19.78
C GLN A 74 -38.79 7.89 -19.59
N VAL A 75 -40.13 7.88 -19.74
CA VAL A 75 -40.96 6.67 -19.68
C VAL A 75 -41.67 6.51 -21.02
N THR A 76 -41.44 5.40 -21.73
CA THR A 76 -42.26 4.96 -22.87
C THR A 76 -42.18 3.44 -23.05
N SER A 77 -43.25 2.85 -23.56
CA SER A 77 -43.39 1.43 -23.90
C SER A 77 -42.99 1.12 -25.35
N PHE A 78 -42.82 -0.17 -25.67
CA PHE A 78 -42.73 -0.69 -27.04
C PHE A 78 -44.00 -0.38 -27.87
N ASP A 79 -43.88 -0.14 -29.18
CA ASP A 79 -44.15 -1.17 -30.22
C ASP A 79 -43.90 -0.73 -31.69
N ILE A 80 -43.76 -1.71 -32.60
CA ILE A 80 -43.98 -1.66 -34.08
C ILE A 80 -42.91 -1.01 -35.04
N LEU A 81 -42.90 -1.52 -36.29
CA LEU A 81 -42.03 -1.28 -37.48
C LEU A 81 -42.82 -0.65 -38.67
N PRO A 82 -42.22 -0.12 -39.76
CA PRO A 82 -40.91 0.56 -39.95
C PRO A 82 -41.09 1.93 -40.73
N PRO A 83 -40.28 2.44 -41.72
CA PRO A 83 -40.02 3.90 -41.84
C PRO A 83 -40.56 4.59 -43.14
N PRO A 84 -40.43 5.92 -43.31
CA PRO A 84 -39.27 6.46 -44.07
C PRO A 84 -38.71 7.86 -43.65
N SER A 85 -37.52 8.15 -44.20
CA SER A 85 -36.70 9.38 -44.41
C SER A 85 -37.05 10.82 -43.87
N PRO A 86 -36.03 11.67 -43.58
CA PRO A 86 -36.15 13.02 -42.94
C PRO A 86 -36.18 14.21 -43.92
N PRO A 87 -36.23 15.48 -43.44
CA PRO A 87 -34.99 16.29 -43.35
C PRO A 87 -34.86 17.37 -42.24
N GLN A 88 -33.64 17.51 -41.69
CA GLN A 88 -32.83 18.71 -41.31
C GLN A 88 -33.42 19.97 -40.57
N PRO A 89 -32.57 20.77 -39.86
CA PRO A 89 -33.00 21.70 -38.81
C PRO A 89 -32.80 23.21 -39.10
N HIS A 90 -33.21 24.09 -38.16
CA HIS A 90 -32.77 25.49 -38.10
C HIS A 90 -32.48 25.97 -36.65
N HIS A 91 -31.60 26.97 -36.54
CA HIS A 91 -31.18 27.62 -35.27
C HIS A 91 -32.24 28.59 -34.71
N HIS A 92 -32.19 28.88 -33.40
CA HIS A 92 -31.85 30.24 -32.93
C HIS A 92 -31.48 30.34 -31.44
N LYS A 93 -30.92 31.49 -31.08
CA LYS A 93 -30.51 32.06 -29.77
C LYS A 93 -30.74 33.59 -29.87
N PRO A 94 -30.66 34.44 -28.81
CA PRO A 94 -30.44 34.17 -27.37
C PRO A 94 -31.26 35.09 -26.40
N ASP A 95 -30.78 35.23 -25.15
CA ASP A 95 -30.79 36.43 -24.25
C ASP A 95 -31.96 36.81 -23.29
N THR A 96 -31.60 36.92 -21.99
CA THR A 96 -31.97 37.95 -20.96
C THR A 96 -33.44 38.12 -20.48
N ASP A 97 -33.77 38.50 -19.23
CA ASP A 97 -33.00 38.74 -17.98
C ASP A 97 -33.93 38.78 -16.72
N LEU A 98 -33.36 38.68 -15.50
CA LEU A 98 -33.85 39.24 -14.19
C LEU A 98 -35.27 38.80 -13.68
N LEU A 99 -35.66 38.66 -12.39
CA LEU A 99 -35.22 38.84 -10.98
C LEU A 99 -36.17 37.94 -10.11
N SER A 100 -36.10 37.66 -8.79
CA SER A 100 -35.18 37.89 -7.64
C SER A 100 -35.70 37.08 -6.43
N GLY A 101 -34.86 36.73 -5.43
CA GLY A 101 -35.36 36.29 -4.11
C GLY A 101 -34.34 35.55 -3.23
N ASP A 102 -33.93 36.15 -2.12
CA ASP A 102 -32.81 35.69 -1.28
C ASP A 102 -33.19 34.84 -0.06
N ILE A 103 -32.37 33.82 0.25
CA ILE A 103 -32.23 33.19 1.57
C ILE A 103 -30.71 32.94 1.79
N PRO A 104 -30.12 33.26 2.96
CA PRO A 104 -28.66 33.43 3.08
C PRO A 104 -27.87 32.13 3.32
N PRO A 105 -26.63 32.02 2.78
CA PRO A 105 -25.68 30.95 3.11
C PRO A 105 -24.90 31.22 4.41
N SER A 106 -24.43 30.15 5.05
CA SER A 106 -23.61 30.17 6.27
C SER A 106 -22.09 30.33 5.96
N PRO A 107 -21.23 30.67 6.95
CA PRO A 107 -19.93 31.28 6.67
C PRO A 107 -18.79 30.29 6.44
N GLN A 108 -18.55 29.89 5.19
CA GLN A 108 -17.31 29.24 4.74
C GLN A 108 -16.83 29.77 3.37
N SER A 109 -16.29 30.99 3.36
CA SER A 109 -15.86 31.67 2.13
C SER A 109 -14.55 32.47 2.28
N TRP A 110 -13.47 31.79 2.72
CA TRP A 110 -12.11 32.35 2.71
C TRP A 110 -11.11 31.34 2.10
N PHE A 111 -10.26 31.85 1.19
CA PHE A 111 -9.11 31.18 0.54
C PHE A 111 -9.38 30.06 -0.49
N LEU A 112 -9.54 30.49 -1.75
CA LEU A 112 -8.88 29.90 -2.93
C LEU A 112 -7.33 30.12 -2.82
N PRO A 113 -6.42 29.39 -3.54
CA PRO A 113 -6.53 29.11 -4.98
C PRO A 113 -5.87 27.82 -5.57
N ALA A 114 -6.05 27.68 -6.89
CA ALA A 114 -5.23 26.94 -7.87
C ALA A 114 -5.09 25.40 -7.78
N SER A 115 -4.84 24.82 -6.61
CA SER A 115 -4.41 23.41 -6.45
C SER A 115 -5.41 22.37 -6.97
N PHE A 116 -6.70 22.69 -6.98
CA PHE A 116 -7.76 21.78 -7.43
C PHE A 116 -7.78 21.52 -8.95
N PHE A 117 -7.22 22.42 -9.77
CA PHE A 117 -7.22 22.26 -11.24
C PHE A 117 -6.04 21.41 -11.72
N THR A 118 -4.83 21.61 -11.17
CA THR A 118 -3.66 20.77 -11.47
C THR A 118 -3.88 19.32 -11.02
N LEU A 119 -4.41 19.11 -9.81
CA LEU A 119 -4.77 17.76 -9.35
C LEU A 119 -5.74 17.07 -10.31
N ARG A 120 -6.73 17.78 -10.88
CA ARG A 120 -7.66 17.21 -11.87
C ARG A 120 -6.98 16.88 -13.20
N SER A 121 -6.04 17.71 -13.67
CA SER A 121 -5.27 17.47 -14.90
C SER A 121 -4.40 16.21 -14.79
N ILE A 122 -3.73 16.03 -13.65
CA ILE A 122 -2.97 14.81 -13.33
C ILE A 122 -3.92 13.60 -13.16
N ARG A 123 -5.08 13.79 -12.51
CA ARG A 123 -6.12 12.74 -12.37
C ARG A 123 -6.93 12.42 -13.64
N SER A 124 -6.81 13.19 -14.72
CA SER A 124 -7.33 12.81 -16.03
C SER A 124 -6.23 12.19 -16.89
N ASN A 125 -5.16 12.94 -17.15
CA ASN A 125 -4.22 12.61 -18.21
C ASN A 125 -3.22 11.55 -17.72
N CYS A 126 -2.54 11.80 -16.60
CA CYS A 126 -1.62 10.81 -16.03
C CYS A 126 -2.39 9.57 -15.55
N ALA A 127 -3.57 9.74 -14.93
CA ALA A 127 -4.36 8.59 -14.45
C ALA A 127 -4.94 7.72 -15.58
N GLN A 128 -5.18 8.25 -16.79
CA GLN A 128 -5.47 7.40 -17.96
C GLN A 128 -4.27 6.52 -18.32
N SER A 129 -3.05 7.06 -18.27
CA SER A 129 -1.82 6.27 -18.45
C SER A 129 -1.62 5.23 -17.33
N PHE A 130 -1.93 5.59 -16.07
CA PHE A 130 -1.79 4.68 -14.94
C PHE A 130 -2.81 3.52 -14.90
N ASN A 131 -4.09 3.77 -15.20
CA ASN A 131 -5.19 2.82 -14.93
C ASN A 131 -5.11 1.50 -15.73
N GLY A 132 -4.33 1.45 -16.81
CA GLY A 132 -4.18 0.25 -17.63
C GLY A 132 -3.06 -0.71 -17.20
N ARG A 133 -1.93 -0.19 -16.68
CA ARG A 133 -0.67 -0.95 -16.57
C ARG A 133 -0.07 -1.02 -15.16
N TYR A 134 -0.08 0.05 -14.37
CA TYR A 134 0.67 0.15 -13.10
C TYR A 134 -0.18 -0.07 -11.84
N GLY A 135 -1.32 -0.76 -11.95
CA GLY A 135 -2.45 -0.64 -11.02
C GLY A 135 -2.13 -0.64 -9.51
N MET A 136 -1.26 -1.55 -9.05
CA MET A 136 -0.91 -1.67 -7.62
C MET A 136 -0.05 -0.51 -7.12
N THR A 137 1.01 -0.14 -7.85
CA THR A 137 1.85 1.02 -7.53
C THR A 137 1.03 2.30 -7.59
N HIS A 138 0.12 2.41 -8.56
CA HIS A 138 -0.78 3.55 -8.69
C HIS A 138 -1.71 3.70 -7.48
N MET A 139 -2.33 2.61 -7.01
CA MET A 139 -3.21 2.62 -5.84
C MET A 139 -2.47 3.13 -4.59
N VAL A 140 -1.26 2.63 -4.30
CA VAL A 140 -0.51 3.08 -3.10
C VAL A 140 0.01 4.51 -3.21
N ILE A 141 0.20 5.04 -4.42
CA ILE A 141 0.52 6.47 -4.64
C ILE A 141 -0.71 7.37 -4.39
N GLN A 142 -1.93 6.94 -4.78
CA GLN A 142 -3.14 7.75 -4.54
C GLN A 142 -3.47 7.93 -3.06
N GLU A 143 -3.08 6.98 -2.20
CA GLU A 143 -3.29 7.05 -0.75
C GLU A 143 -2.25 7.93 -0.02
N LEU A 144 -1.21 8.43 -0.70
CA LEU A 144 -0.19 9.28 -0.09
C LEU A 144 -0.76 10.63 0.41
N ASN A 145 -0.18 11.11 1.51
CA ASN A 145 -0.36 12.46 2.02
C ASN A 145 -0.30 13.49 0.87
N PRO A 146 -1.26 14.45 0.75
CA PRO A 146 -1.34 15.36 -0.39
C PRO A 146 -0.07 16.18 -0.69
N GLU A 147 0.79 16.38 0.31
CA GLU A 147 2.12 17.00 0.17
C GLU A 147 3.09 16.16 -0.68
N LEU A 148 2.97 14.82 -0.64
CA LEU A 148 3.84 13.88 -1.35
C LEU A 148 3.22 13.24 -2.59
N LEU A 149 1.89 13.19 -2.69
CA LEU A 149 1.17 12.50 -3.77
C LEU A 149 1.66 12.92 -5.17
N VAL A 150 1.73 14.23 -5.44
CA VAL A 150 2.19 14.74 -6.74
C VAL A 150 3.71 14.58 -6.93
N PRO A 151 4.60 14.96 -5.98
CA PRO A 151 6.04 14.69 -6.08
C PRO A 151 6.39 13.23 -6.34
N VAL A 152 5.78 12.27 -5.62
CA VAL A 152 6.07 10.84 -5.76
C VAL A 152 5.48 10.28 -7.06
N ALA A 153 4.29 10.72 -7.49
CA ALA A 153 3.74 10.35 -8.78
C ALA A 153 4.63 10.81 -9.95
N LEU A 154 5.14 12.05 -9.89
CA LEU A 154 6.04 12.59 -10.92
C LEU A 154 7.42 11.93 -10.87
N PHE A 155 7.96 11.65 -9.68
CA PHE A 155 9.21 10.89 -9.54
C PHE A 155 9.09 9.50 -10.18
N TYR A 156 7.98 8.79 -9.92
CA TYR A 156 7.70 7.51 -10.56
C TYR A 156 7.61 7.62 -12.09
N LEU A 157 6.89 8.60 -12.62
CA LEU A 157 6.74 8.79 -14.08
C LEU A 157 8.06 9.20 -14.75
N ILE A 158 8.88 10.03 -14.12
CA ILE A 158 10.21 10.42 -14.65
C ILE A 158 11.13 9.21 -14.71
N LEU A 159 11.23 8.45 -13.63
CA LEU A 159 12.07 7.24 -13.61
C LEU A 159 11.53 6.15 -14.55
N ARG A 160 10.21 5.98 -14.68
CA ARG A 160 9.59 5.07 -15.65
C ARG A 160 9.82 5.51 -17.10
N GLY A 161 9.88 6.82 -17.38
CA GLY A 161 10.33 7.32 -18.68
C GLY A 161 11.77 6.90 -19.00
N LEU A 162 12.68 7.02 -18.03
CA LEU A 162 14.07 6.57 -18.15
C LEU A 162 14.19 5.04 -18.35
N ASP A 163 13.47 4.27 -17.52
CA ASP A 163 13.29 2.80 -17.59
C ASP A 163 12.91 2.35 -19.02
N THR A 164 11.93 3.04 -19.62
CA THR A 164 11.38 2.74 -20.96
C THR A 164 12.38 3.07 -22.10
N ILE A 165 13.45 3.81 -21.83
CA ILE A 165 14.56 4.06 -22.78
C ILE A 165 15.69 3.04 -22.57
N GLU A 166 15.86 2.53 -21.35
CA GLU A 166 16.84 1.50 -21.01
C GLU A 166 16.43 0.12 -21.53
N ASP A 167 15.23 -0.36 -21.20
CA ASP A 167 14.72 -1.70 -21.57
C ASP A 167 14.47 -1.86 -23.10
N ASP A 168 14.22 -0.76 -23.84
CA ASP A 168 13.86 -0.82 -25.26
C ASP A 168 15.05 -1.19 -26.17
N MET A 169 15.16 -2.47 -26.49
CA MET A 169 16.22 -3.05 -27.34
C MET A 169 16.14 -2.65 -28.83
N THR A 170 15.18 -1.80 -29.25
CA THR A 170 15.12 -1.27 -30.62
C THR A 170 15.90 0.04 -30.80
N ILE A 171 16.16 0.78 -29.72
CA ILE A 171 16.93 2.02 -29.74
C ILE A 171 18.44 1.72 -29.84
N PRO A 172 19.18 2.22 -30.85
CA PRO A 172 20.63 2.05 -30.95
C PRO A 172 21.36 2.62 -29.74
N LEU A 173 22.44 1.96 -29.29
CA LEU A 173 23.24 2.43 -28.15
C LEU A 173 23.79 3.85 -28.34
N GLU A 174 24.15 4.20 -29.58
CA GLU A 174 24.65 5.53 -29.98
C GLU A 174 23.62 6.66 -29.72
N ASP A 175 22.32 6.36 -29.83
CA ASP A 175 21.22 7.29 -29.51
C ASP A 175 20.80 7.17 -28.03
N LYS A 176 20.82 5.94 -27.48
CA LYS A 176 20.37 5.63 -26.12
C LYS A 176 21.25 6.25 -25.03
N GLU A 177 22.56 6.06 -25.10
CA GLU A 177 23.48 6.52 -24.05
C GLU A 177 23.42 8.05 -23.80
N PRO A 178 23.46 8.92 -24.83
CA PRO A 178 23.31 10.36 -24.64
C PRO A 178 21.98 10.76 -23.97
N ILE A 179 20.88 10.07 -24.30
CA ILE A 179 19.56 10.35 -23.72
C ILE A 179 19.52 9.91 -22.25
N LEU A 180 20.01 8.72 -21.91
CA LEU A 180 20.06 8.22 -20.53
C LEU A 180 20.90 9.14 -19.63
N ARG A 181 22.09 9.57 -20.08
CA ARG A 181 22.97 10.45 -19.28
C ARG A 181 22.41 11.86 -19.11
N ASP A 182 21.83 12.48 -20.15
CA ASP A 182 21.27 13.83 -20.07
C ASP A 182 19.80 13.87 -19.60
N PHE A 183 19.17 12.74 -19.26
CA PHE A 183 17.74 12.66 -18.94
C PHE A 183 17.32 13.63 -17.83
N HIS A 184 18.20 13.83 -16.85
CA HIS A 184 18.04 14.75 -15.73
C HIS A 184 17.95 16.24 -16.14
N ASN A 185 18.48 16.63 -17.30
CA ASN A 185 18.27 17.96 -17.90
C ASN A 185 17.19 17.92 -18.99
N ILE A 186 16.97 16.78 -19.65
CA ILE A 186 15.87 16.60 -20.61
C ILE A 186 14.52 16.89 -19.97
N MET A 187 14.28 16.39 -18.75
CA MET A 187 13.06 16.67 -17.99
C MET A 187 12.87 18.15 -17.56
N GLU A 188 13.80 19.04 -17.90
CA GLU A 188 13.67 20.50 -17.73
C GLU A 188 13.42 21.23 -19.07
N LYS A 189 13.45 20.55 -20.22
CA LYS A 189 13.27 21.15 -21.55
C LYS A 189 11.78 21.21 -21.91
N ASP A 190 11.21 22.42 -22.00
CA ASP A 190 9.79 22.59 -22.31
C ASP A 190 9.43 22.00 -23.68
N GLY A 191 8.36 21.20 -23.72
CA GLY A 191 7.88 20.56 -24.95
C GLY A 191 8.74 19.38 -25.44
N TRP A 192 9.65 18.83 -24.63
CA TRP A 192 10.35 17.60 -24.99
C TRP A 192 9.43 16.38 -24.89
N ASN A 193 9.34 15.65 -26.00
CA ASN A 193 8.67 14.36 -26.16
C ASN A 193 9.57 13.43 -26.99
N PHE A 194 9.41 12.12 -26.83
CA PHE A 194 10.20 11.11 -27.53
C PHE A 194 9.31 10.01 -28.12
N ASP A 195 9.33 9.92 -29.45
CA ASP A 195 8.58 8.92 -30.23
C ASP A 195 9.52 7.82 -30.79
N GLY A 196 10.79 7.79 -30.37
CA GLY A 196 11.81 6.90 -30.91
C GLY A 196 11.74 5.44 -30.45
N ASN A 197 10.88 5.12 -29.48
CA ASN A 197 10.67 3.75 -29.01
C ASN A 197 10.03 2.83 -30.06
N GLY A 198 10.32 1.53 -29.94
CA GLY A 198 9.68 0.47 -30.70
C GLY A 198 8.15 0.48 -30.54
N PRO A 199 7.37 0.15 -31.58
CA PRO A 199 5.91 0.33 -31.58
C PRO A 199 5.18 -0.58 -30.58
N ASP A 200 5.80 -1.71 -30.21
CA ASP A 200 5.27 -2.68 -29.25
C ASP A 200 5.73 -2.41 -27.80
N GLU A 201 6.55 -1.36 -27.57
CA GLU A 201 7.06 -1.05 -26.23
C GLU A 201 5.90 -0.67 -25.29
N LYS A 202 5.82 -1.40 -24.17
CA LYS A 202 4.70 -1.46 -23.23
C LYS A 202 4.31 -0.08 -22.74
N ASP A 203 5.29 0.79 -22.45
CA ASP A 203 5.07 2.08 -21.79
C ASP A 203 5.38 3.32 -22.67
N ARG A 204 5.68 3.11 -23.97
CA ARG A 204 5.99 4.15 -25.00
C ARG A 204 5.15 5.44 -24.91
N GLY A 205 3.83 5.31 -24.69
CA GLY A 205 2.93 6.46 -24.63
C GLY A 205 3.27 7.49 -23.55
N LEU A 206 4.00 7.10 -22.49
CA LEU A 206 4.51 8.02 -21.47
C LEU A 206 5.58 8.98 -22.04
N LEU A 207 6.40 8.51 -22.98
CA LEU A 207 7.47 9.29 -23.60
C LEU A 207 6.95 10.17 -24.74
N VAL A 208 5.87 9.75 -25.41
CA VAL A 208 5.18 10.53 -26.45
C VAL A 208 4.47 11.77 -25.87
N ASP A 209 3.94 11.69 -24.65
CA ASP A 209 3.24 12.76 -23.93
C ASP A 209 4.04 13.27 -22.69
N PHE A 210 5.37 13.17 -22.72
CA PHE A 210 6.25 13.48 -21.58
C PHE A 210 6.31 14.98 -21.23
N ASP A 211 5.97 15.87 -22.15
CA ASP A 211 5.86 17.32 -21.94
C ASP A 211 4.83 17.65 -20.85
N VAL A 212 3.80 16.81 -20.69
CA VAL A 212 2.83 16.87 -19.58
C VAL A 212 3.52 16.60 -18.23
N VAL A 213 4.45 15.64 -18.18
CA VAL A 213 5.24 15.31 -16.97
C VAL A 213 6.18 16.47 -16.63
N ILE A 214 6.86 17.04 -17.63
CA ILE A 214 7.74 18.21 -17.48
C ILE A 214 6.98 19.44 -16.98
N ALA A 215 5.80 19.71 -17.56
CA ALA A 215 4.96 20.83 -17.20
C ALA A 215 4.48 20.77 -15.74
N GLU A 216 4.15 19.59 -15.21
CA GLU A 216 3.77 19.42 -13.81
C GLU A 216 4.98 19.37 -12.87
N TYR A 217 6.10 18.73 -13.28
CA TYR A 217 7.38 18.73 -12.54
C TYR A 217 7.84 20.15 -12.19
N LYS A 218 7.75 21.09 -13.13
CA LYS A 218 8.11 22.51 -12.92
C LYS A 218 7.27 23.25 -11.88
N LYS A 219 6.11 22.71 -11.47
CA LYS A 219 5.23 23.29 -10.43
C LYS A 219 5.51 22.74 -9.02
N VAL A 220 6.32 21.69 -8.91
CA VAL A 220 6.72 21.05 -7.65
C VAL A 220 7.66 21.98 -6.85
N LYS A 221 7.74 21.80 -5.52
CA LYS A 221 8.68 22.55 -4.67
C LYS A 221 10.14 22.34 -5.12
N PRO A 222 10.99 23.38 -5.20
CA PRO A 222 12.37 23.26 -5.71
C PRO A 222 13.26 22.23 -5.00
N VAL A 223 13.00 21.94 -3.73
CA VAL A 223 13.74 20.92 -2.97
C VAL A 223 13.39 19.49 -3.41
N TYR A 224 12.14 19.22 -3.78
CA TYR A 224 11.76 17.92 -4.35
C TYR A 224 12.25 17.81 -5.80
N GLN A 225 12.24 18.90 -6.57
CA GLN A 225 12.84 18.95 -7.90
C GLN A 225 14.33 18.57 -7.84
N SER A 226 15.11 19.16 -6.93
CA SER A 226 16.53 18.84 -6.80
C SER A 226 16.80 17.41 -6.33
N ILE A 227 15.95 16.83 -5.48
CA ILE A 227 16.02 15.40 -5.11
C ILE A 227 15.74 14.50 -6.33
N ILE A 228 14.66 14.76 -7.07
CA ILE A 228 14.29 14.00 -8.27
C ILE A 228 15.40 14.08 -9.33
N LYS A 229 15.95 15.27 -9.57
CA LYS A 229 17.04 15.49 -10.54
C LYS A 229 18.32 14.75 -10.17
N ASP A 230 18.75 14.85 -8.92
CA ASP A 230 19.95 14.19 -8.40
C ASP A 230 19.86 12.65 -8.43
N ILE A 231 18.66 12.07 -8.26
CA ILE A 231 18.47 10.63 -8.48
C ILE A 231 18.42 10.27 -9.97
N THR A 232 17.71 11.06 -10.78
CA THR A 232 17.58 10.82 -12.22
C THR A 232 18.94 10.85 -12.93
N ASP A 233 19.83 11.76 -12.52
CA ASP A 233 21.22 11.85 -13.02
C ASP A 233 22.03 10.58 -12.68
N LYS A 234 21.99 10.13 -11.42
CA LYS A 234 22.72 8.94 -10.96
C LYS A 234 22.19 7.66 -11.59
N MET A 235 20.87 7.51 -11.68
CA MET A 235 20.21 6.35 -12.28
C MET A 235 20.45 6.31 -13.79
N GLY A 236 20.34 7.44 -14.49
CA GLY A 236 20.60 7.55 -15.93
C GLY A 236 22.05 7.26 -16.31
N ASN A 237 23.01 7.75 -15.53
CA ASN A 237 24.43 7.38 -15.73
C ASN A 237 24.70 5.89 -15.45
N GLY A 238 24.14 5.33 -14.38
CA GLY A 238 24.25 3.90 -14.10
C GLY A 238 23.67 3.03 -15.20
N MET A 239 22.44 3.34 -15.65
CA MET A 239 21.80 2.67 -16.78
C MET A 239 22.62 2.76 -18.07
N ALA A 240 23.19 3.92 -18.38
CA ALA A 240 24.10 4.07 -19.52
C ALA A 240 25.38 3.23 -19.40
N ASP A 241 26.00 3.18 -18.21
CA ASP A 241 27.19 2.36 -17.94
C ASP A 241 26.90 0.85 -18.09
N TYR A 242 25.70 0.39 -17.71
CA TYR A 242 25.26 -1.00 -17.90
C TYR A 242 24.95 -1.32 -19.37
N ALA A 243 24.22 -0.45 -20.08
CA ALA A 243 23.88 -0.64 -21.49
C ALA A 243 25.13 -0.70 -22.40
N ASN A 244 26.15 0.12 -22.10
CA ASN A 244 27.42 0.15 -22.84
C ASN A 244 28.38 -1.01 -22.44
N ASN A 245 28.07 -1.81 -21.41
CA ASN A 245 28.91 -2.94 -21.03
C ASN A 245 28.76 -4.13 -21.99
N ALA A 246 29.66 -4.19 -22.98
CA ALA A 246 29.76 -5.28 -23.95
C ALA A 246 29.92 -6.68 -23.33
N GLU A 247 30.42 -6.81 -22.09
CA GLU A 247 30.47 -8.11 -21.41
C GLU A 247 29.11 -8.49 -20.77
N HIS A 248 28.35 -7.52 -20.22
CA HIS A 248 26.96 -7.77 -19.79
C HIS A 248 26.08 -8.18 -20.97
N ASN A 249 26.26 -7.55 -22.14
CA ASN A 249 25.57 -7.91 -23.38
C ASN A 249 25.87 -9.33 -23.89
N VAL A 250 26.83 -10.06 -23.29
CA VAL A 250 27.17 -11.46 -23.63
C VAL A 250 26.89 -12.43 -22.47
N ASN A 251 27.40 -12.11 -21.27
CA ASN A 251 27.34 -12.98 -20.08
C ASN A 251 26.17 -12.67 -19.15
N GLY A 252 25.54 -11.50 -19.27
CA GLY A 252 24.72 -10.93 -18.20
C GLY A 252 25.55 -10.39 -17.05
N VAL A 253 24.94 -10.30 -15.87
CA VAL A 253 25.63 -9.87 -14.65
C VAL A 253 26.70 -10.89 -14.24
N ASN A 254 27.91 -10.43 -13.89
CA ASN A 254 29.04 -11.32 -13.59
C ASN A 254 29.12 -11.71 -12.10
N THR A 255 29.38 -10.76 -11.21
CA THR A 255 29.55 -11.01 -9.76
C THR A 255 28.31 -10.61 -8.95
N ILE A 256 28.24 -11.08 -7.70
CA ILE A 256 27.23 -10.64 -6.73
C ILE A 256 27.35 -9.12 -6.46
N LYS A 257 28.56 -8.55 -6.57
CA LYS A 257 28.76 -7.09 -6.46
C LYS A 257 28.21 -6.34 -7.65
N ASP A 258 28.35 -6.87 -8.87
CA ASP A 258 27.76 -6.25 -10.08
C ASP A 258 26.23 -6.35 -10.05
N TYR A 259 25.69 -7.40 -9.41
CA TYR A 259 24.25 -7.56 -9.16
C TYR A 259 23.72 -6.57 -8.13
N GLU A 260 24.46 -6.37 -7.03
CA GLU A 260 24.12 -5.38 -6.01
C GLU A 260 24.30 -3.94 -6.52
N LEU A 261 25.29 -3.68 -7.37
CA LEU A 261 25.49 -2.39 -8.04
C LEU A 261 24.37 -2.10 -9.07
N TYR A 262 23.91 -3.10 -9.82
CA TYR A 262 22.77 -2.96 -10.73
C TYR A 262 21.48 -2.60 -9.95
N CYS A 263 21.16 -3.40 -8.92
CA CYS A 263 20.02 -3.15 -8.03
C CYS A 263 20.14 -1.80 -7.29
N HIS A 264 21.35 -1.32 -7.00
CA HIS A 264 21.56 0.02 -6.44
C HIS A 264 21.10 1.10 -7.42
N TYR A 265 21.57 1.07 -8.67
CA TYR A 265 21.19 2.07 -9.66
C TYR A 265 19.68 2.08 -9.94
N VAL A 266 19.07 0.92 -10.18
CA VAL A 266 17.67 0.85 -10.63
C VAL A 266 16.62 0.85 -9.50
N ALA A 267 17.02 0.60 -8.25
CA ALA A 267 16.09 0.53 -7.11
C ALA A 267 16.61 1.13 -5.79
N GLY A 268 17.90 0.97 -5.45
CA GLY A 268 18.51 1.55 -4.25
C GLY A 268 18.46 3.09 -4.24
N LEU A 269 18.81 3.71 -5.38
CA LEU A 269 18.68 5.16 -5.60
C LEU A 269 17.22 5.65 -5.52
N VAL A 270 16.26 4.84 -5.97
CA VAL A 270 14.82 5.14 -5.82
C VAL A 270 14.44 5.15 -4.34
N GLY A 271 15.00 4.23 -3.54
CA GLY A 271 14.91 4.21 -2.09
C GLY A 271 15.46 5.48 -1.43
N ASP A 272 16.66 5.94 -1.81
CA ASP A 272 17.23 7.20 -1.30
C ASP A 272 16.35 8.42 -1.67
N GLY A 273 15.93 8.52 -2.93
CA GLY A 273 15.05 9.59 -3.40
C GLY A 273 13.74 9.67 -2.61
N LEU A 274 13.05 8.53 -2.46
CA LEU A 274 11.83 8.43 -1.64
C LEU A 274 12.11 8.81 -0.17
N THR A 275 13.19 8.30 0.42
CA THR A 275 13.57 8.62 1.82
C THR A 275 13.79 10.12 2.01
N ARG A 276 14.46 10.78 1.06
CA ARG A 276 14.73 12.22 1.07
C ARG A 276 13.44 13.03 0.92
N LEU A 277 12.55 12.66 0.02
CA LEU A 277 11.22 13.27 -0.10
C LEU A 277 10.43 13.16 1.22
N PHE A 278 10.41 11.97 1.85
CA PHE A 278 9.66 11.72 3.09
C PHE A 278 10.25 12.45 4.31
N VAL A 279 11.56 12.66 4.35
CA VAL A 279 12.23 13.39 5.43
C VAL A 279 12.06 14.90 5.26
N GLU A 280 12.18 15.42 4.05
CA GLU A 280 11.97 16.84 3.73
C GLU A 280 10.50 17.27 3.96
N SER A 281 9.54 16.40 3.61
CA SER A 281 8.13 16.64 3.95
C SER A 281 7.81 16.49 5.45
N GLY A 282 8.77 16.09 6.28
CA GLY A 282 8.63 15.88 7.73
C GLY A 282 7.93 14.58 8.15
N LEU A 283 7.52 13.75 7.19
CA LEU A 283 6.66 12.57 7.39
C LEU A 283 7.42 11.28 7.77
N ALA A 284 8.74 11.30 7.66
CA ALA A 284 9.65 10.26 8.17
C ALA A 284 10.61 10.78 9.24
N ASN A 285 11.44 9.90 9.81
CA ASN A 285 12.47 10.26 10.78
C ASN A 285 13.78 10.68 10.07
N PRO A 286 14.31 11.91 10.28
CA PRO A 286 15.60 12.34 9.72
C PRO A 286 16.80 11.46 10.09
N ALA A 287 16.67 10.58 11.08
CA ALA A 287 17.67 9.55 11.38
C ALA A 287 17.88 8.55 10.23
N LEU A 288 16.91 8.37 9.32
CA LEU A 288 17.02 7.48 8.15
C LEU A 288 18.12 7.96 7.18
N LEU A 289 18.27 9.27 6.96
CA LEU A 289 19.34 9.85 6.14
C LEU A 289 20.75 9.59 6.71
N LYS A 290 20.86 9.20 7.99
CA LYS A 290 22.12 8.79 8.63
C LYS A 290 22.41 7.30 8.49
N ARG A 291 21.53 6.55 7.81
CA ARG A 291 21.58 5.09 7.62
C ARG A 291 21.14 4.70 6.19
N PRO A 292 21.82 5.17 5.13
CA PRO A 292 21.40 4.93 3.74
C PRO A 292 21.36 3.44 3.34
N HIS A 293 22.04 2.55 4.07
CA HIS A 293 21.90 1.10 3.88
C HIS A 293 20.46 0.60 4.07
N LEU A 294 19.65 1.25 4.91
CA LEU A 294 18.26 0.86 5.13
C LEU A 294 17.39 1.14 3.90
N SER A 295 17.54 2.31 3.30
CA SER A 295 16.85 2.68 2.06
C SER A 295 17.38 1.91 0.85
N GLU A 296 18.67 1.59 0.85
CA GLU A 296 19.30 0.69 -0.11
C GLU A 296 18.68 -0.72 -0.04
N SER A 297 18.67 -1.34 1.14
CA SER A 297 18.07 -2.65 1.39
C SER A 297 16.58 -2.72 1.03
N MET A 298 15.82 -1.64 1.27
CA MET A 298 14.43 -1.53 0.81
C MET A 298 14.31 -1.63 -0.73
N GLY A 299 15.21 -1.01 -1.50
CA GLY A 299 15.26 -1.12 -2.96
C GLY A 299 15.75 -2.49 -3.43
N GLN A 300 16.88 -2.95 -2.87
CA GLN A 300 17.49 -4.26 -3.16
C GLN A 300 16.49 -5.41 -2.95
N PHE A 301 15.73 -5.42 -1.85
CA PHE A 301 14.78 -6.49 -1.55
C PHE A 301 13.66 -6.60 -2.60
N LEU A 302 13.13 -5.46 -3.07
CA LEU A 302 12.10 -5.45 -4.11
C LEU A 302 12.67 -5.92 -5.46
N GLN A 303 13.81 -5.36 -5.86
CA GLN A 303 14.38 -5.62 -7.18
C GLN A 303 14.93 -7.04 -7.32
N LYS A 304 15.64 -7.54 -6.30
CA LYS A 304 16.08 -8.94 -6.26
C LYS A 304 14.89 -9.91 -6.28
N THR A 305 13.79 -9.58 -5.58
CA THR A 305 12.57 -10.41 -5.62
C THR A 305 11.90 -10.42 -7.00
N ASN A 306 11.89 -9.29 -7.72
CA ASN A 306 11.39 -9.23 -9.10
C ASN A 306 12.24 -10.11 -10.04
N ILE A 307 13.56 -9.92 -10.04
CA ILE A 307 14.52 -10.65 -10.88
C ILE A 307 14.48 -12.17 -10.64
N ILE A 308 14.18 -12.62 -9.41
CA ILE A 308 14.01 -14.06 -9.12
C ILE A 308 12.70 -14.60 -9.71
N ARG A 309 11.62 -13.82 -9.66
CA ARG A 309 10.28 -14.20 -10.16
C ARG A 309 10.21 -14.21 -11.68
N ASP A 310 10.78 -13.19 -12.31
CA ASP A 310 10.57 -12.90 -13.72
C ASP A 310 11.64 -13.54 -14.64
N ILE A 311 12.54 -14.37 -14.09
CA ILE A 311 13.65 -15.05 -14.81
C ILE A 311 13.25 -15.69 -16.15
N ARG A 312 12.02 -16.21 -16.28
CA ARG A 312 11.51 -16.74 -17.56
C ARG A 312 11.22 -15.65 -18.60
N GLU A 313 10.58 -14.57 -18.17
CA GLU A 313 10.24 -13.41 -19.02
C GLU A 313 11.54 -12.72 -19.46
N ASP A 314 12.47 -12.47 -18.52
CA ASP A 314 13.79 -11.93 -18.83
C ASP A 314 14.57 -12.82 -19.82
N PHE A 315 14.55 -14.15 -19.65
CA PHE A 315 15.24 -15.07 -20.55
C PHE A 315 14.65 -15.10 -21.97
N ASP A 316 13.32 -15.03 -22.11
CA ASP A 316 12.65 -14.93 -23.41
C ASP A 316 12.95 -13.58 -24.10
N ASP A 317 13.04 -12.50 -23.32
CA ASP A 317 13.52 -11.17 -23.76
C ASP A 317 15.05 -11.13 -24.01
N LYS A 318 15.78 -12.21 -23.69
CA LYS A 318 17.26 -12.38 -23.74
C LYS A 318 18.04 -11.57 -22.68
N ARG A 319 17.36 -10.96 -21.71
CA ARG A 319 17.95 -10.22 -20.57
C ARG A 319 18.46 -11.22 -19.52
N ARG A 320 19.52 -10.86 -18.77
CA ARG A 320 20.32 -11.79 -17.94
C ARG A 320 20.82 -11.18 -16.63
N PHE A 321 19.91 -11.02 -15.67
CA PHE A 321 20.21 -10.32 -14.40
C PHE A 321 20.77 -11.21 -13.27
N TRP A 322 20.64 -12.54 -13.36
CA TRP A 322 21.19 -13.45 -12.33
C TRP A 322 22.72 -13.51 -12.45
N PRO A 323 23.50 -13.24 -11.38
CA PRO A 323 24.95 -13.19 -11.47
C PRO A 323 25.58 -14.55 -11.77
N LYS A 324 26.55 -14.56 -12.68
CA LYS A 324 27.36 -15.72 -13.07
C LYS A 324 28.05 -16.39 -11.88
N GLU A 325 28.53 -15.59 -10.92
CA GLU A 325 29.09 -16.07 -9.64
C GLU A 325 28.11 -16.96 -8.85
N ILE A 326 26.79 -16.82 -9.04
CA ILE A 326 25.79 -17.74 -8.48
C ILE A 326 25.53 -18.88 -9.48
N TRP A 327 25.01 -18.60 -10.69
CA TRP A 327 24.49 -19.68 -11.54
C TRP A 327 25.56 -20.66 -12.05
N SER A 328 26.82 -20.22 -12.22
CA SER A 328 27.90 -21.10 -12.69
C SER A 328 28.42 -22.07 -11.62
N LYS A 329 27.84 -22.06 -10.41
CA LYS A 329 28.02 -23.12 -9.40
C LYS A 329 27.11 -24.33 -9.65
N HIS A 330 26.01 -24.13 -10.37
CA HIS A 330 24.91 -25.10 -10.50
C HIS A 330 24.77 -25.67 -11.92
N VAL A 331 25.14 -24.89 -12.95
CA VAL A 331 25.10 -25.28 -14.37
C VAL A 331 26.27 -24.70 -15.17
N GLU A 332 26.61 -25.29 -16.33
CA GLU A 332 27.69 -24.80 -17.20
C GLU A 332 27.30 -23.53 -17.97
N LYS A 333 26.03 -23.38 -18.38
CA LYS A 333 25.52 -22.25 -19.15
C LYS A 333 24.19 -21.76 -18.60
N PHE A 334 23.85 -20.48 -18.80
CA PHE A 334 22.61 -19.92 -18.26
C PHE A 334 21.35 -20.58 -18.85
N GLU A 335 21.41 -20.95 -20.13
CA GLU A 335 20.34 -21.67 -20.85
C GLU A 335 20.03 -23.04 -20.22
N ASP A 336 20.97 -23.64 -19.49
CA ASP A 336 20.82 -24.96 -18.89
C ASP A 336 19.88 -24.95 -17.68
N LEU A 337 19.62 -23.80 -17.04
CA LEU A 337 18.65 -23.65 -15.95
C LEU A 337 17.21 -23.99 -16.38
N PHE A 338 16.89 -23.82 -17.67
CA PHE A 338 15.55 -23.99 -18.22
C PHE A 338 15.28 -25.41 -18.75
N LYS A 339 16.26 -26.31 -18.63
CA LYS A 339 16.19 -27.70 -19.10
C LYS A 339 15.61 -28.64 -18.05
N PRO A 340 14.64 -29.51 -18.40
CA PRO A 340 14.03 -30.46 -17.45
C PRO A 340 15.04 -31.36 -16.72
N GLU A 341 16.11 -31.78 -17.39
CA GLU A 341 17.18 -32.60 -16.81
C GLU A 341 17.97 -31.92 -15.69
N ASN A 342 17.98 -30.58 -15.63
CA ASN A 342 18.74 -29.79 -14.66
C ASN A 342 17.87 -29.21 -13.53
N GLN A 343 16.61 -29.63 -13.40
CA GLN A 343 15.64 -29.00 -12.49
C GLN A 343 16.12 -28.93 -11.03
N GLU A 344 16.83 -29.95 -10.50
CA GLU A 344 17.36 -29.89 -9.13
C GLU A 344 18.48 -28.84 -8.97
N SER A 345 19.39 -28.72 -9.94
CA SER A 345 20.40 -27.65 -9.98
C SER A 345 19.78 -26.26 -10.11
N ALA A 346 18.74 -26.12 -10.94
CA ALA A 346 18.02 -24.86 -11.12
C ALA A 346 17.33 -24.42 -9.81
N LEU A 347 16.75 -25.35 -9.05
CA LEU A 347 16.18 -25.10 -7.72
C LEU A 347 17.24 -24.74 -6.66
N ALA A 348 18.41 -25.35 -6.70
CA ALA A 348 19.53 -24.98 -5.82
C ALA A 348 20.05 -23.56 -6.13
N CYS A 349 20.12 -23.21 -7.42
CA CYS A 349 20.45 -21.86 -7.88
C CYS A 349 19.41 -20.81 -7.46
N SER A 350 18.11 -21.09 -7.61
CA SER A 350 17.06 -20.16 -7.16
C SER A 350 17.04 -19.99 -5.66
N SER A 351 17.43 -21.01 -4.90
CA SER A 351 17.53 -20.96 -3.44
C SER A 351 18.72 -20.12 -2.96
N GLU A 352 19.84 -20.11 -3.68
CA GLU A 352 20.96 -19.19 -3.44
C GLU A 352 20.58 -17.72 -3.76
N MET A 353 19.78 -17.50 -4.82
CA MET A 353 19.24 -16.18 -5.13
C MET A 353 18.23 -15.68 -4.08
N VAL A 354 17.30 -16.54 -3.64
CA VAL A 354 16.34 -16.22 -2.56
C VAL A 354 17.07 -15.91 -1.26
N LEU A 355 18.13 -16.67 -0.92
CA LEU A 355 19.02 -16.38 0.20
C LEU A 355 19.67 -14.99 0.08
N ASN A 356 20.17 -14.62 -1.10
CA ASN A 356 20.75 -13.29 -1.33
C ASN A 356 19.71 -12.17 -1.12
N SER A 357 18.45 -12.36 -1.51
CA SER A 357 17.37 -11.40 -1.25
C SER A 357 16.95 -11.37 0.23
N LEU A 358 16.79 -12.52 0.90
CA LEU A 358 16.35 -12.61 2.31
C LEU A 358 17.26 -11.86 3.29
N ARG A 359 18.53 -11.66 2.94
CA ARG A 359 19.52 -10.91 3.74
C ARG A 359 19.24 -9.42 3.93
N HIS A 360 18.23 -8.87 3.24
CA HIS A 360 17.80 -7.47 3.39
C HIS A 360 16.52 -7.31 4.24
N ALA A 361 15.82 -8.40 4.57
CA ALA A 361 14.46 -8.36 5.09
C ALA A 361 14.32 -7.77 6.51
N ASP A 362 15.32 -7.96 7.37
CA ASP A 362 15.39 -7.35 8.71
C ASP A 362 15.72 -5.85 8.63
N GLU A 363 16.60 -5.43 7.71
CA GLU A 363 16.85 -4.01 7.43
C GLU A 363 15.60 -3.30 6.87
N CYS A 364 14.81 -3.95 6.00
CA CYS A 364 13.52 -3.42 5.56
C CYS A 364 12.56 -3.19 6.73
N LEU A 365 12.44 -4.15 7.66
CA LEU A 365 11.61 -3.99 8.86
C LEU A 365 12.15 -2.88 9.79
N PHE A 366 13.47 -2.69 9.87
CA PHE A 366 14.06 -1.56 10.60
C PHE A 366 13.77 -0.21 9.92
N TYR A 367 13.82 -0.14 8.59
CA TYR A 367 13.46 1.06 7.83
C TYR A 367 12.00 1.49 8.11
N LEU A 368 11.07 0.53 8.06
CA LEU A 368 9.64 0.77 8.31
C LEU A 368 9.36 1.30 9.73
N ALA A 369 10.21 0.98 10.72
CA ALA A 369 10.15 1.56 12.06
C ALA A 369 10.56 3.04 12.14
N GLY A 370 11.18 3.58 11.09
CA GLY A 370 11.56 5.00 10.97
C GLY A 370 10.50 5.90 10.32
N ILE A 371 9.40 5.34 9.82
CA ILE A 371 8.31 6.08 9.20
C ILE A 371 7.29 6.55 10.26
N LYS A 372 6.74 7.76 10.11
CA LYS A 372 5.82 8.36 11.11
C LYS A 372 4.40 8.54 10.57
N ASP A 373 4.27 8.96 9.32
CA ASP A 373 2.99 9.17 8.64
C ASP A 373 2.41 7.83 8.14
N GLN A 374 1.12 7.60 8.38
CA GLN A 374 0.47 6.34 8.03
C GLN A 374 0.40 6.09 6.53
N SER A 375 0.26 7.13 5.70
CA SER A 375 0.23 6.96 4.23
C SER A 375 1.60 6.57 3.68
N VAL A 376 2.68 7.18 4.20
CA VAL A 376 4.06 6.82 3.86
C VAL A 376 4.38 5.41 4.38
N PHE A 377 3.87 5.03 5.55
CA PHE A 377 3.99 3.67 6.07
C PHE A 377 3.29 2.67 5.14
N ASN A 378 2.05 2.94 4.74
CA ASN A 378 1.30 2.09 3.82
C ASN A 378 2.04 1.92 2.49
N PHE A 379 2.45 3.03 1.87
CA PHE A 379 3.18 3.06 0.60
C PHE A 379 4.50 2.27 0.65
N THR A 380 5.23 2.35 1.76
CA THR A 380 6.51 1.63 1.92
C THR A 380 6.35 0.17 2.38
N ALA A 381 5.33 -0.16 3.19
CA ALA A 381 5.13 -1.49 3.75
C ALA A 381 4.46 -2.48 2.79
N ILE A 382 3.48 -2.03 2.00
CA ILE A 382 2.71 -2.90 1.08
C ILE A 382 3.63 -3.64 0.07
N PRO A 383 4.56 -2.97 -0.64
CA PRO A 383 5.47 -3.66 -1.56
C PRO A 383 6.40 -4.66 -0.85
N GLN A 384 6.89 -4.33 0.34
CA GLN A 384 7.80 -5.18 1.12
C GLN A 384 7.11 -6.46 1.61
N ALA A 385 5.86 -6.34 2.08
CA ALA A 385 5.01 -7.47 2.46
C ALA A 385 4.68 -8.39 1.26
N MET A 386 4.49 -7.81 0.08
CA MET A 386 4.27 -8.57 -1.16
C MET A 386 5.56 -9.20 -1.71
N ALA A 387 6.72 -8.59 -1.46
CA ALA A 387 8.01 -9.16 -1.82
C ALA A 387 8.35 -10.39 -0.97
N ILE A 388 8.21 -10.36 0.36
CA ILE A 388 8.44 -11.57 1.19
C ILE A 388 7.44 -12.69 0.86
N ALA A 389 6.20 -12.35 0.47
CA ALA A 389 5.23 -13.31 -0.05
C ALA A 389 5.60 -13.88 -1.43
N THR A 390 6.20 -13.06 -2.30
CA THR A 390 6.71 -13.50 -3.61
C THR A 390 7.94 -14.39 -3.46
N LEU A 391 8.88 -14.06 -2.55
CA LEU A 391 10.02 -14.93 -2.21
C LEU A 391 9.55 -16.30 -1.73
N GLU A 392 8.49 -16.36 -0.92
CA GLU A 392 7.87 -17.63 -0.53
C GLU A 392 7.27 -18.40 -1.70
N LEU A 393 6.65 -17.71 -2.66
CA LEU A 393 6.05 -18.32 -3.85
C LEU A 393 7.11 -18.91 -4.81
N VAL A 394 8.24 -18.23 -5.02
CA VAL A 394 9.33 -18.67 -5.93
C VAL A 394 10.27 -19.69 -5.29
N PHE A 395 10.44 -19.65 -3.96
CA PHE A 395 11.36 -20.54 -3.24
C PHE A 395 10.96 -22.02 -3.41
N GLN A 396 11.93 -22.82 -3.87
CA GLN A 396 11.78 -24.26 -4.15
C GLN A 396 10.57 -24.60 -5.06
N ASN A 397 10.30 -23.74 -6.07
CA ASN A 397 9.19 -23.89 -7.00
C ASN A 397 9.66 -23.95 -8.48
N PRO A 398 9.61 -25.12 -9.15
CA PRO A 398 10.08 -25.28 -10.53
C PRO A 398 9.41 -24.35 -11.56
N LYS A 399 8.20 -23.86 -11.27
CA LYS A 399 7.40 -23.10 -12.24
C LYS A 399 8.06 -21.80 -12.72
N ILE A 400 8.97 -21.21 -11.94
CA ILE A 400 9.69 -19.98 -12.32
C ILE A 400 10.52 -20.14 -13.60
N PHE A 401 10.98 -21.36 -13.93
CA PHE A 401 11.74 -21.64 -15.15
C PHE A 401 10.86 -21.92 -16.38
N HIS A 402 9.53 -21.89 -16.21
CA HIS A 402 8.57 -22.29 -17.24
C HIS A 402 7.49 -21.23 -17.51
N GLN A 403 7.21 -20.36 -16.53
CA GLN A 403 6.21 -19.30 -16.63
C GLN A 403 6.45 -18.23 -15.55
N ASN A 404 6.10 -16.98 -15.84
CA ASN A 404 6.01 -15.96 -14.78
C ASN A 404 4.91 -16.37 -13.78
N ILE A 405 5.22 -16.38 -12.47
CA ILE A 405 4.28 -16.71 -11.38
C ILE A 405 4.09 -15.52 -10.45
N LYS A 406 2.83 -15.21 -10.11
CA LYS A 406 2.47 -14.06 -9.28
C LYS A 406 1.56 -14.51 -8.14
N ILE A 407 1.63 -13.84 -7.00
CA ILE A 407 0.70 -14.06 -5.87
C ILE A 407 -0.75 -13.84 -6.34
N THR A 408 -1.74 -14.50 -5.73
CA THR A 408 -3.12 -14.33 -6.21
C THR A 408 -3.65 -12.93 -5.87
N LYS A 409 -4.67 -12.48 -6.59
CA LYS A 409 -5.36 -11.21 -6.26
C LYS A 409 -5.98 -11.23 -4.85
N GLY A 410 -6.31 -12.42 -4.33
CA GLY A 410 -6.75 -12.60 -2.94
C GLY A 410 -5.62 -12.37 -1.96
N ASP A 411 -4.49 -13.06 -2.13
CA ASP A 411 -3.29 -12.88 -1.28
C ASP A 411 -2.80 -11.43 -1.29
N ALA A 412 -2.80 -10.78 -2.47
CA ALA A 412 -2.41 -9.38 -2.61
C ALA A 412 -3.36 -8.42 -1.84
N CYS A 413 -4.68 -8.69 -1.85
CA CYS A 413 -5.65 -7.90 -1.10
C CYS A 413 -5.50 -8.10 0.42
N GLU A 414 -5.35 -9.35 0.86
CA GLU A 414 -5.06 -9.72 2.25
C GLU A 414 -3.78 -9.03 2.75
N LEU A 415 -2.69 -9.12 1.99
CA LEU A 415 -1.41 -8.46 2.29
C LEU A 415 -1.55 -6.94 2.35
N MET A 416 -2.32 -6.33 1.46
CA MET A 416 -2.59 -4.89 1.47
C MET A 416 -3.33 -4.47 2.75
N ILE A 417 -4.41 -5.19 3.10
CA ILE A 417 -5.22 -4.93 4.31
C ILE A 417 -4.42 -5.18 5.60
N GLN A 418 -3.51 -6.14 5.61
CA GLN A 418 -2.62 -6.40 6.76
C GLN A 418 -1.52 -5.33 6.88
N SER A 419 -0.98 -4.85 5.75
CA SER A 419 0.16 -3.92 5.73
C SER A 419 -0.20 -2.45 5.96
N THR A 420 -1.48 -2.08 5.91
CA THR A 420 -1.94 -0.71 6.21
C THR A 420 -2.19 -0.42 7.70
N GLN A 421 -2.06 -1.43 8.57
CA GLN A 421 -2.51 -1.31 9.98
C GLN A 421 -1.44 -0.77 10.93
N ASN A 422 -0.25 -1.39 10.95
CA ASN A 422 0.92 -0.99 11.74
C ASN A 422 2.07 -2.01 11.55
N LEU A 423 3.28 -1.62 11.96
CA LEU A 423 4.49 -2.45 11.89
C LEU A 423 4.37 -3.82 12.58
N ARG A 424 3.59 -3.97 13.66
CA ARG A 424 3.44 -5.27 14.34
C ARG A 424 2.72 -6.29 13.46
N ILE A 425 1.74 -5.86 12.66
CA ILE A 425 1.06 -6.73 11.69
C ILE A 425 1.99 -7.05 10.51
N VAL A 426 2.76 -6.08 10.01
CA VAL A 426 3.77 -6.31 8.95
C VAL A 426 4.87 -7.29 9.41
N CYS A 427 5.37 -7.16 10.64
CA CYS A 427 6.25 -8.17 11.26
C CYS A 427 5.55 -9.54 11.35
N GLY A 428 4.25 -9.59 11.62
CA GLY A 428 3.44 -10.82 11.56
C GLY A 428 3.39 -11.45 10.16
N VAL A 429 3.27 -10.63 9.11
CA VAL A 429 3.36 -11.07 7.70
C VAL A 429 4.74 -11.66 7.43
N PHE A 430 5.82 -10.90 7.69
CA PHE A 430 7.19 -11.34 7.47
C PHE A 430 7.48 -12.65 8.20
N LYS A 431 7.11 -12.76 9.48
CA LYS A 431 7.23 -13.99 10.28
C LYS A 431 6.45 -15.17 9.68
N THR A 432 5.25 -14.93 9.16
CA THR A 432 4.41 -15.95 8.54
C THR A 432 5.05 -16.51 7.26
N TYR A 433 5.49 -15.65 6.34
CA TYR A 433 6.11 -16.09 5.09
C TYR A 433 7.52 -16.64 5.29
N THR A 434 8.30 -16.09 6.21
CA THR A 434 9.59 -16.64 6.65
C THR A 434 9.44 -18.07 7.18
N ARG A 435 8.39 -18.35 7.98
CA ARG A 435 8.08 -19.70 8.46
C ARG A 435 7.64 -20.66 7.37
N LYS A 436 6.90 -20.19 6.36
CA LYS A 436 6.57 -21.00 5.17
C LYS A 436 7.82 -21.35 4.36
N ILE A 437 8.74 -20.39 4.15
CA ILE A 437 10.06 -20.63 3.52
C ILE A 437 10.84 -21.66 4.34
N ALA A 438 11.00 -21.47 5.65
CA ALA A 438 11.68 -22.42 6.53
C ALA A 438 11.04 -23.83 6.54
N LYS A 439 9.72 -23.94 6.31
CA LYS A 439 9.01 -25.22 6.17
C LYS A 439 9.20 -25.88 4.79
N LYS A 440 9.43 -25.10 3.73
CA LYS A 440 9.82 -25.60 2.39
C LYS A 440 11.31 -25.99 2.34
N ASN A 441 12.13 -25.37 3.18
CA ASN A 441 13.58 -25.55 3.19
C ASN A 441 13.96 -27.01 3.48
N SER A 442 14.76 -27.61 2.62
CA SER A 442 15.02 -29.05 2.58
C SER A 442 16.49 -29.32 2.92
N PRO A 443 16.83 -30.28 3.80
CA PRO A 443 18.22 -30.67 4.07
C PRO A 443 19.00 -31.23 2.86
N LYS A 444 18.36 -31.36 1.69
CA LYS A 444 19.02 -31.63 0.40
C LYS A 444 19.55 -30.39 -0.31
N ASP A 445 19.07 -29.20 0.04
CA ASP A 445 19.47 -27.93 -0.55
C ASP A 445 20.88 -27.56 -0.04
N PRO A 446 21.87 -27.28 -0.92
CA PRO A 446 23.19 -26.81 -0.50
C PRO A 446 23.14 -25.56 0.40
N ASN A 447 22.10 -24.74 0.26
CA ASN A 447 21.90 -23.49 1.00
C ASN A 447 21.11 -23.67 2.31
N PHE A 448 20.69 -24.90 2.66
CA PHE A 448 19.75 -25.18 3.75
C PHE A 448 20.08 -24.47 5.07
N LEU A 449 21.36 -24.49 5.48
CA LEU A 449 21.81 -23.88 6.73
C LEU A 449 21.76 -22.35 6.68
N GLU A 450 22.27 -21.75 5.60
CA GLU A 450 22.26 -20.29 5.41
C GLU A 450 20.85 -19.72 5.32
N ILE A 451 19.94 -20.40 4.63
CA ILE A 451 18.51 -20.03 4.56
C ILE A 451 17.87 -20.13 5.94
N SER A 452 18.18 -21.18 6.71
CA SER A 452 17.69 -21.32 8.08
C SER A 452 18.21 -20.21 9.01
N ILE A 453 19.46 -19.78 8.83
CA ILE A 453 20.06 -18.65 9.55
C ILE A 453 19.40 -17.33 9.15
N ALA A 454 19.16 -17.09 7.85
CA ALA A 454 18.48 -15.88 7.36
C ALA A 454 17.05 -15.79 7.91
N CYS A 455 16.28 -16.88 7.83
CA CYS A 455 14.95 -16.96 8.45
C CYS A 455 15.00 -16.74 9.97
N GLY A 456 15.99 -17.32 10.65
CA GLY A 456 16.21 -17.15 12.10
C GLY A 456 16.52 -15.71 12.49
N LYS A 457 17.33 -14.98 11.71
CA LYS A 457 17.62 -13.55 11.92
C LYS A 457 16.36 -12.69 11.81
N ILE A 458 15.52 -12.93 10.79
CA ILE A 458 14.27 -12.19 10.61
C ILE A 458 13.33 -12.41 11.82
N GLU A 459 13.19 -13.65 12.29
CA GLU A 459 12.39 -13.91 13.50
C GLU A 459 13.02 -13.30 14.77
N GLN A 460 14.33 -13.39 14.96
CA GLN A 460 15.04 -12.79 16.10
C GLN A 460 14.90 -11.26 16.12
N PHE A 461 15.00 -10.61 14.95
CA PHE A 461 14.78 -9.18 14.79
C PHE A 461 13.35 -8.79 15.18
N ILE A 462 12.35 -9.53 14.70
CA ILE A 462 10.94 -9.30 15.03
C ILE A 462 10.68 -9.47 16.53
N GLU A 463 11.25 -10.49 17.18
CA GLU A 463 11.15 -10.67 18.64
C GLU A 463 11.88 -9.58 19.43
N SER A 464 12.93 -8.96 18.87
CA SER A 464 13.62 -7.85 19.55
C SER A 464 12.80 -6.55 19.58
N ILE A 465 11.94 -6.31 18.57
CA ILE A 465 11.01 -5.17 18.53
C ILE A 465 9.69 -5.50 19.26
N TYR A 466 9.19 -6.73 19.11
CA TYR A 466 7.92 -7.17 19.67
C TYR A 466 8.06 -8.50 20.44
N PRO A 467 8.68 -8.49 21.64
CA PRO A 467 8.90 -9.71 22.43
C PRO A 467 7.61 -10.49 22.66
N SER A 468 7.61 -11.78 22.29
CA SER A 468 6.51 -12.68 22.58
C SER A 468 6.37 -12.91 24.08
N GLN A 469 5.15 -12.72 24.60
CA GLN A 469 4.78 -12.99 25.98
C GLN A 469 4.56 -14.50 26.21
N ASP A 470 5.50 -15.35 25.75
CA ASP A 470 5.51 -16.78 26.04
C ASP A 470 6.38 -17.04 27.29
N PRO A 471 5.79 -17.54 28.40
CA PRO A 471 6.55 -17.83 29.62
C PRO A 471 7.74 -18.79 29.44
N LYS A 472 7.76 -19.61 28.38
CA LYS A 472 8.86 -20.54 28.08
C LYS A 472 9.98 -19.89 27.26
N ALA A 473 9.65 -18.94 26.39
CA ALA A 473 10.65 -18.14 25.68
C ALA A 473 11.35 -17.17 26.65
N ALA A 474 10.58 -16.54 27.55
CA ALA A 474 11.09 -15.66 28.60
C ALA A 474 12.10 -16.34 29.55
N THR A 475 12.01 -17.66 29.76
CA THR A 475 13.00 -18.42 30.55
C THR A 475 14.26 -18.85 29.77
N LEU A 476 14.23 -18.84 28.43
CA LEU A 476 15.35 -19.24 27.57
C LEU A 476 16.17 -18.05 27.06
N ALA A 477 15.58 -16.85 27.04
CA ALA A 477 16.23 -15.61 26.61
C ALA A 477 17.01 -14.88 27.74
N VAL A 478 17.04 -15.42 28.97
CA VAL A 478 17.80 -14.83 30.08
C VAL A 478 19.24 -15.30 30.03
N THR A 479 20.08 -14.51 29.37
CA THR A 479 21.50 -14.41 29.73
C THR A 479 21.58 -14.03 31.21
N GLU A 480 22.48 -14.64 31.99
CA GLU A 480 22.60 -14.28 33.41
C GLU A 480 22.92 -12.78 33.55
N PRO A 481 22.09 -11.99 34.28
CA PRO A 481 22.28 -10.55 34.38
C PRO A 481 23.58 -10.24 35.12
N THR A 482 24.27 -9.18 34.70
CA THR A 482 25.47 -8.74 35.40
C THR A 482 25.13 -8.28 36.82
N LYS A 483 26.11 -8.32 37.73
CA LYS A 483 25.89 -7.99 39.15
C LYS A 483 25.37 -6.56 39.35
N GLU A 484 25.69 -5.64 38.45
CA GLU A 484 25.20 -4.25 38.49
C GLU A 484 23.73 -4.15 38.05
N GLU A 485 23.33 -4.82 36.95
CA GLU A 485 21.93 -4.88 36.52
C GLU A 485 21.03 -5.55 37.57
N ALA A 486 21.52 -6.62 38.21
CA ALA A 486 20.82 -7.31 39.29
C ALA A 486 20.64 -6.40 40.53
N ALA A 487 21.66 -5.60 40.88
CA ALA A 487 21.59 -4.63 41.98
C ALA A 487 20.61 -3.49 41.67
N GLN A 488 20.72 -2.85 40.50
CA GLN A 488 19.83 -1.76 40.07
C GLN A 488 18.36 -2.21 40.03
N LYS A 489 18.10 -3.44 39.59
CA LYS A 489 16.74 -4.00 39.55
C LYS A 489 16.18 -4.27 40.96
N ALA A 490 17.02 -4.69 41.91
CA ALA A 490 16.60 -4.86 43.31
C ALA A 490 16.32 -3.52 44.00
N GLU A 491 17.15 -2.51 43.74
CA GLU A 491 16.99 -1.14 44.23
C GLU A 491 15.69 -0.50 43.68
N ALA A 492 15.48 -0.53 42.37
CA ALA A 492 14.24 -0.03 41.75
C ALA A 492 12.97 -0.77 42.22
N THR A 493 13.06 -2.07 42.51
CA THR A 493 11.92 -2.83 43.09
C THR A 493 11.64 -2.38 44.53
N THR A 494 12.69 -2.02 45.28
CA THR A 494 12.58 -1.51 46.65
C THR A 494 11.94 -0.12 46.69
N ASP A 495 12.32 0.78 45.77
CA ASP A 495 11.70 2.11 45.63
C ASP A 495 10.21 2.03 45.29
N VAL A 496 9.80 1.12 44.39
CA VAL A 496 8.39 0.91 44.06
C VAL A 496 7.59 0.43 45.29
N VAL A 497 8.18 -0.41 46.15
CA VAL A 497 7.55 -0.84 47.41
C VAL A 497 7.43 0.33 48.39
N TYR A 498 8.44 1.18 48.53
CA TYR A 498 8.36 2.38 49.38
C TYR A 498 7.34 3.39 48.85
N LEU A 499 7.25 3.59 47.54
CA LEU A 499 6.25 4.46 46.91
C LEU A 499 4.82 3.97 47.19
N MET A 500 4.57 2.66 46.99
CA MET A 500 3.29 2.03 47.30
C MET A 500 2.92 2.14 48.78
N ALA A 501 3.90 1.93 49.69
CA ALA A 501 3.70 2.09 51.13
C ALA A 501 3.37 3.54 51.52
N ALA A 502 4.01 4.54 50.90
CA ALA A 502 3.73 5.95 51.14
C ALA A 502 2.33 6.37 50.65
N VAL A 503 1.90 5.88 49.48
CA VAL A 503 0.55 6.13 48.94
C VAL A 503 -0.52 5.47 49.83
N LEU A 504 -0.34 4.21 50.22
CA LEU A 504 -1.29 3.53 51.11
C LEU A 504 -1.32 4.16 52.51
N GLY A 505 -0.17 4.58 53.05
CA GLY A 505 -0.07 5.27 54.34
C GLY A 505 -0.78 6.63 54.35
N THR A 506 -0.59 7.44 53.31
CA THR A 506 -1.27 8.74 53.18
C THR A 506 -2.78 8.59 53.00
N LEU A 507 -3.24 7.63 52.17
CA LEU A 507 -4.67 7.30 52.05
C LEU A 507 -5.29 6.83 53.38
N PHE A 508 -4.55 6.04 54.16
CA PHE A 508 -5.01 5.61 55.49
C PHE A 508 -5.13 6.78 56.47
N ILE A 509 -4.14 7.67 56.51
CA ILE A 509 -4.17 8.88 57.36
C ILE A 509 -5.34 9.79 56.99
N ILE A 510 -5.55 10.06 55.70
CA ILE A 510 -6.69 10.86 55.20
C ILE A 510 -8.02 10.21 55.60
N SER A 511 -8.15 8.89 55.43
CA SER A 511 -9.37 8.14 55.81
C SER A 511 -9.64 8.21 57.31
N PHE A 512 -8.60 8.06 58.14
CA PHE A 512 -8.72 8.16 59.60
C PHE A 512 -9.12 9.58 60.05
N LEU A 513 -8.55 10.62 59.43
CA LEU A 513 -8.93 12.01 59.70
C LEU A 513 -10.37 12.32 59.29
N MET A 514 -10.85 11.80 58.15
CA MET A 514 -12.26 11.97 57.74
C MET A 514 -13.22 11.27 58.71
N ILE A 515 -12.92 10.04 59.14
CA ILE A 515 -13.74 9.30 60.10
C ILE A 515 -13.74 9.99 61.47
N GLY A 516 -12.58 10.44 61.95
CA GLY A 516 -12.45 11.20 63.20
C GLY A 516 -13.18 12.55 63.17
N GLY A 517 -13.10 13.27 62.05
CA GLY A 517 -13.85 14.52 61.83
C GLY A 517 -15.37 14.29 61.85
N ALA A 518 -15.85 13.24 61.16
CA ALA A 518 -17.27 12.86 61.19
C ALA A 518 -17.75 12.43 62.59
N TYR A 519 -16.91 11.73 63.35
CA TYR A 519 -17.21 11.37 64.75
C TYR A 519 -17.34 12.61 65.65
N LEU A 520 -16.40 13.56 65.55
CA LEU A 520 -16.46 14.83 66.28
C LEU A 520 -17.64 15.72 65.84
N ALA A 521 -18.10 15.59 64.59
CA ALA A 521 -19.32 16.22 64.07
C ALA A 521 -20.62 15.48 64.47
N GLY A 522 -20.54 14.42 65.29
CA GLY A 522 -21.71 13.72 65.85
C GLY A 522 -22.29 12.61 64.98
N ALA A 523 -21.56 12.09 63.99
CA ALA A 523 -22.03 10.99 63.14
C ALA A 523 -22.25 9.69 63.94
N ARG A 524 -23.47 9.14 63.87
CA ARG A 524 -23.86 7.89 64.57
C ARG A 524 -23.50 6.65 63.76
N PHE A 525 -22.22 6.27 63.81
CA PHE A 525 -21.70 5.07 63.13
C PHE A 525 -22.43 3.77 63.52
N ASP A 526 -23.03 3.72 64.72
CA ASP A 526 -23.81 2.58 65.20
C ASP A 526 -24.98 2.23 64.27
N ILE A 527 -25.63 3.24 63.68
CA ILE A 527 -26.76 3.07 62.76
C ILE A 527 -26.24 2.63 61.39
N ALA A 528 -25.22 3.32 60.86
CA ALA A 528 -24.61 2.97 59.58
C ALA A 528 -24.07 1.53 59.56
N TYR A 529 -23.51 1.05 60.67
CA TYR A 529 -23.05 -0.33 60.82
C TYR A 529 -24.22 -1.33 60.86
N GLN A 530 -25.36 -0.97 61.47
CA GLN A 530 -26.56 -1.82 61.42
C GLN A 530 -27.19 -1.90 60.03
N GLU A 531 -27.24 -0.80 59.27
CA GLU A 531 -27.78 -0.78 57.90
C GLU A 531 -26.89 -1.56 56.92
N LEU A 532 -25.56 -1.42 57.02
CA LEU A 532 -24.59 -2.25 56.31
C LEU A 532 -24.79 -3.75 56.61
N ARG A 533 -25.00 -4.10 57.90
CA ARG A 533 -25.23 -5.49 58.34
C ARG A 533 -26.61 -6.04 57.94
N GLN A 534 -27.55 -5.16 57.55
CA GLN A 534 -28.84 -5.51 56.94
C GLN A 534 -28.82 -5.49 55.40
N GLY A 535 -27.65 -5.24 54.78
CA GLY A 535 -27.44 -5.39 53.33
C GLY A 535 -27.99 -4.27 52.44
N LYS A 536 -28.48 -3.16 53.01
CA LYS A 536 -29.02 -2.03 52.25
C LYS A 536 -27.90 -1.05 51.85
N LEU A 537 -27.09 -1.44 50.86
CA LEU A 537 -25.97 -0.63 50.37
C LEU A 537 -26.35 0.46 49.35
N PHE A 538 -27.58 0.46 48.84
CA PHE A 538 -28.12 1.52 47.99
C PHE A 538 -29.57 1.82 48.37
N ALA A 539 -29.95 3.11 48.38
CA ALA A 539 -31.31 3.54 48.66
C ALA A 539 -32.22 3.33 47.43
N SER A 540 -33.40 2.75 47.65
CA SER A 540 -34.43 2.62 46.62
C SER A 540 -34.92 4.01 46.19
N ARG A 541 -34.86 4.31 44.88
CA ARG A 541 -35.32 5.57 44.31
C ARG A 541 -36.84 5.56 44.16
N GLU A 542 -37.57 5.80 45.26
CA GLU A 542 -39.02 5.99 45.21
C GLU A 542 -39.39 7.29 44.49
N SER A 543 -40.42 7.21 43.66
CA SER A 543 -40.96 8.33 42.88
C SER A 543 -42.20 8.89 43.56
N SER A 544 -42.12 10.12 44.07
CA SER A 544 -43.27 10.84 44.63
C SER A 544 -43.35 12.26 44.06
N LEU A 545 -44.36 12.49 43.22
CA LEU A 545 -44.86 13.82 42.89
C LEU A 545 -45.81 14.27 44.01
N PRO A 546 -45.63 15.47 44.59
CA PRO A 546 -46.72 16.23 45.17
C PRO A 546 -47.41 17.07 44.09
N GLN A 547 -48.72 17.23 44.20
CA GLN A 547 -49.46 18.25 43.45
C GLN A 547 -49.10 19.64 43.99
N GLY A 548 -49.21 20.67 43.14
CA GLY A 548 -48.94 22.04 43.55
C GLY A 548 -50.14 22.70 44.24
N ASP A 549 -49.86 23.84 44.86
CA ASP A 549 -50.83 24.90 45.13
C ASP A 549 -50.17 26.27 44.90
N HIS A 550 -50.97 27.29 44.63
CA HIS A 550 -50.49 28.65 44.29
C HIS A 550 -50.09 29.47 45.53
N VAL A 551 -49.29 30.52 45.34
CA VAL A 551 -49.56 31.90 45.81
C VAL A 551 -48.60 32.89 45.13
N GLU A 552 -49.03 34.13 44.94
CA GLU A 552 -48.26 35.23 44.35
C GLU A 552 -47.39 35.97 45.39
N LEU A 553 -46.13 36.29 45.03
CA LEU A 553 -45.55 37.66 44.97
C LEU A 553 -44.02 37.63 44.77
#